data_AF-A0A9X2MNV3-F1
#
_entry.id   AF-A0A9X2MNV3-F1
#
_cell.length_a   1.000
_cell.length_b   1.000
_cell.length_c   1.000
_cell.angle_alpha   90.00
_cell.angle_beta   90.00
_cell.angle_gamma   90.00
#
_symmetry.space_group_name_H-M   'P 1'
#
loop_
_entity.id
_entity.type
_entity.pdbx_description
1 polymer ?
#
loop_
_entity_poly.entity_id
_entity_poly.type
_entity_poly.pdbx_seq_one_letter_code
_entity_poly.pdbx_strand_id
1 'polypeptide(L)' 'MKVVLMEKSPSGGLIHIEEREWTMNMVAALEHVNYLVVGNREYETVEGRLNVDLGRLELLLVPIHT' A
#
# COMPACT_ATOMS: atom_id res chain seq x y z
N MET A 1 -13.06 -1.66 3.12
CA MET A 1 -12.61 -1.34 1.75
C MET A 1 -11.45 -2.25 1.41
N LYS A 2 -11.46 -2.89 0.24
CA LYS A 2 -10.37 -3.75 -0.20
C LYS A 2 -9.13 -2.90 -0.52
N VAL A 3 -8.02 -3.18 0.16
CA VAL A 3 -6.73 -2.53 -0.07
C VAL A 3 -5.72 -3.57 -0.57
N VAL A 4 -5.05 -3.27 -1.68
CA VAL A 4 -3.98 -4.07 -2.27
C VAL A 4 -2.65 -3.37 -2.00
N LEU A 5 -1.69 -4.08 -1.44
CA LEU A 5 -0.35 -3.57 -1.19
C LEU A 5 0.59 -4.11 -2.26
N MET A 6 1.28 -3.21 -2.97
CA MET A 6 2.23 -3.55 -4.03
C MET A 6 3.59 -2.93 -3.74
N GLU A 7 4.65 -3.73 -3.80
CA GLU A 7 6.03 -3.26 -3.73
C GLU A 7 6.47 -2.79 -5.12
N LYS A 8 7.04 -1.58 -5.21
CA LYS A 8 7.74 -1.11 -6.40
C LYS A 8 9.17 -1.63 -6.37
N SER A 9 9.52 -2.50 -7.31
CA SER A 9 10.90 -2.97 -7.44
C SER A 9 11.82 -1.83 -7.94
N PRO A 10 13.13 -1.91 -7.68
CA PRO A 10 14.10 -0.97 -8.25
C PRO A 10 14.10 -0.92 -9.78
N SER A 11 13.69 -2.00 -10.44
CA SER A 11 13.53 -2.07 -11.91
C SER A 11 12.23 -1.46 -12.43
N GLY A 12 11.36 -0.94 -11.55
CA GLY A 12 10.06 -0.36 -11.90
C GLY A 12 8.92 -1.38 -12.02
N GLY A 13 9.17 -2.64 -11.70
CA GLY A 13 8.13 -3.67 -11.62
C GLY A 13 7.26 -3.52 -10.36
N LEU A 14 6.07 -4.12 -10.39
CA LEU A 14 5.16 -4.18 -9.25
C LEU A 14 5.07 -5.61 -8.74
N ILE A 15 5.33 -5.80 -7.45
CA ILE A 15 5.24 -7.09 -6.77
C ILE A 15 4.06 -7.01 -5.80
N HIS A 16 3.08 -7.90 -5.95
CA HIS A 16 1.98 -7.99 -5.01
C HIS A 16 2.49 -8.48 -3.65
N ILE A 17 2.24 -7.72 -2.59
CA ILE A 17 2.58 -8.08 -1.21
C ILE A 17 1.40 -8.85 -0.60
N GLU A 18 0.27 -8.16 -0.40
CA GLU A 18 -0.95 -8.74 0.15
C GLU A 18 -2.19 -7.92 -0.24
N GLU A 19 -3.36 -8.49 0.05
CA GLU A 19 -4.65 -7.82 -0.10
C GLU A 19 -5.49 -8.07 1.16
N ARG A 20 -6.13 -7.03 1.68
CA ARG A 20 -6.96 -7.13 2.89
C ARG A 20 -8.05 -6.06 2.96
N GLU A 21 -9.08 -6.35 3.72
CA GLU A 21 -10.10 -5.37 4.07
C GLU A 21 -9.56 -4.40 5.12
N TRP A 22 -9.62 -3.10 4.82
CA TRP A 22 -9.32 -2.02 5.76
C TRP A 22 -10.61 -1.35 6.23
N THR A 23 -10.61 -0.95 7.50
CA THR A 23 -11.66 -0.10 8.05
C THR A 23 -11.59 1.31 7.44
N MET A 24 -12.68 2.06 7.47
CA MET A 24 -12.67 3.46 7.00
C MET A 24 -11.67 4.33 7.78
N ASN A 25 -11.47 4.05 9.08
CA ASN A 25 -10.49 4.77 9.89
C ASN A 25 -9.05 4.50 9.42
N MET A 26 -8.74 3.26 9.02
CA MET A 26 -7.42 2.92 8.46
C MET A 26 -7.19 3.61 7.11
N VAL A 27 -8.23 3.67 6.26
CA VAL A 27 -8.14 4.39 4.98
C VAL A 27 -7.94 5.88 5.20
N ALA A 28 -8.70 6.50 6.11
CA ALA A 28 -8.55 7.93 6.43
C ALA A 28 -7.17 8.26 7.03
N ALA A 29 -6.59 7.35 7.80
CA ALA A 29 -5.25 7.54 8.36
C ALA A 29 -4.16 7.69 7.29
N LEU A 30 -4.37 7.18 6.06
CA LEU A 30 -3.44 7.34 4.93
C LEU A 30 -3.20 8.80 4.54
N GLU A 31 -4.11 9.72 4.88
CA GLU A 31 -3.91 11.16 4.66
C GLU A 31 -2.81 11.76 5.57
N HIS A 32 -2.38 11.02 6.58
CA HIS A 32 -1.47 11.50 7.62
C HIS A 32 -0.24 10.61 7.84
N VAL A 33 -0.15 9.44 7.19
CA VAL A 33 0.98 8.52 7.36
C VAL A 33 1.78 8.37 6.07
N ASN A 34 3.11 8.35 6.21
CA ASN A 34 4.05 8.11 5.11
C ASN A 34 4.62 6.69 5.13
N TYR A 35 4.37 5.95 6.21
CA TYR A 35 4.98 4.65 6.47
C TYR A 35 3.95 3.62 6.88
N LEU A 36 4.11 2.40 6.39
CA LEU A 36 3.30 1.26 6.74
C LEU A 36 4.20 0.11 7.21
N VAL A 37 3.72 -0.62 8.22
CA VAL A 37 4.33 -1.87 8.67
C VAL A 37 3.48 -3.02 8.16
N VAL A 38 4.09 -3.90 7.37
CA VAL A 38 3.43 -5.07 6.77
C VAL A 38 4.35 -6.27 6.95
N GLY A 39 3.84 -7.34 7.55
CA GLY A 39 4.63 -8.57 7.74
C GLY A 39 5.95 -8.36 8.50
N ASN A 40 5.96 -7.45 9.50
CA ASN A 40 7.15 -7.07 10.26
C ASN A 40 8.25 -6.38 9.43
N ARG A 41 7.89 -5.76 8.30
CA ARG A 41 8.77 -4.94 7.47
C ARG A 41 8.17 -3.55 7.29
N GLU A 42 9.03 -2.54 7.31
CA GLU A 42 8.66 -1.14 7.10
C GLU A 42 8.72 -0.76 5.62
N TYR A 43 7.73 0.02 5.21
CA TYR A 43 7.56 0.49 3.85
C TYR A 43 7.24 1.97 3.85
N GLU A 44 7.82 2.71 2.91
CA GLU A 44 7.39 4.05 2.56
C GLU A 44 6.23 3.98 1.55
N THR A 45 5.17 4.74 1.79
CA THR A 45 4.05 4.90 0.85
C THR A 45 4.42 5.89 -0.24
N VAL A 46 4.41 5.45 -1.49
CA VAL A 46 4.79 6.29 -2.64
C VAL A 46 3.57 6.88 -3.33
N GLU A 47 2.56 6.05 -3.59
CA GLU A 47 1.38 6.45 -4.35
C GLU A 47 0.16 5.60 -3.97
N GLY A 48 -1.01 6.22 -3.96
CA GLY A 48 -2.30 5.54 -3.84
C GLY A 48 -3.08 5.61 -5.15
N ARG A 49 -3.49 4.46 -5.68
CA ARG A 49 -4.34 4.35 -6.86
C ARG A 49 -5.71 3.78 -6.48
N LEU A 50 -6.77 4.57 -6.66
CA LEU A 50 -8.13 4.06 -6.56
C LEU A 50 -8.52 3.36 -7.87
N ASN A 51 -8.66 2.05 -7.83
CA ASN A 51 -9.15 1.26 -8.95
C ASN A 51 -10.67 1.15 -8.87
N VAL A 52 -11.36 2.01 -9.62
CA VAL A 52 -12.83 2.11 -9.60
C VAL A 52 -13.53 0.91 -10.23
N ASP A 53 -12.91 0.28 -11.23
CA ASP A 53 -13.48 -0.90 -11.91
C ASP A 53 -13.53 -2.11 -10.98
N LEU A 54 -12.51 -2.25 -10.12
CA LEU A 54 -12.40 -3.34 -9.16
C LEU A 54 -12.83 -2.96 -7.74
N GLY A 55 -13.22 -1.70 -7.51
CA GLY A 55 -13.66 -1.20 -6.20
C GLY A 55 -12.60 -1.32 -5.10
N ARG A 56 -11.32 -1.15 -5.43
CA ARG A 56 -10.20 -1.36 -4.48
C ARG A 56 -9.20 -0.21 -4.50
N LEU A 57 -8.62 0.07 -3.34
CA LEU A 57 -7.49 0.98 -3.20
C LEU A 57 -6.20 0.19 -3.35
N GLU A 58 -5.28 0.65 -4.17
CA GLU A 58 -4.00 0.01 -4.41
C GLU A 58 -2.89 0.95 -3.91
N LEU A 59 -2.06 0.48 -2.98
CA LEU A 59 -0.97 1.26 -2.40
C LEU A 59 0.36 0.78 -2.96
N LEU A 60 1.13 1.71 -3.49
CA LEU A 60 2.48 1.49 -3.99
C LEU A 60 3.48 1.80 -2.89
N LEU A 61 4.30 0.81 -2.56
CA LEU A 61 5.20 0.80 -1.42
C LEU A 61 6.65 0.60 -1.87
N VAL A 62 7.60 1.23 -1.19
CA VAL A 62 9.04 0.96 -1.34
C VAL A 62 9.58 0.51 0.00
N PRO A 63 10.33 -0.60 0.07
CA PRO A 63 10.84 -1.09 1.34
C PRO A 63 11.94 -0.17 1.87
N ILE A 64 11.90 0.10 3.17
CA ILE A 64 13.01 0.76 3.85
C ILE A 64 14.09 -0.29 4.11
N HIS A 65 15.29 -0.02 3.61
CA HIS A 65 16.47 -0.79 3.98
C HIS A 65 17.12 -0.07 5.15
N THR A 66 17.07 -0.68 6.33
CA THR A 66 17.80 -0.22 7.53
C THR A 66 19.25 -0.67 7.48
#